data_AF-A0A0E1XJZ0-F1
#
_entry.id   AF-A0A0E1XJZ0-F1
#
_cell.length_a   1.000
_cell.length_b   1.000
_cell.length_c   1.000
_cell.angle_alpha   90.00
_cell.angle_beta   90.00
_cell.angle_gamma   90.00
#
_symmetry.space_group_name_H-M   'P 1'
#
loop_
_entity.id
_entity.type
_entity.pdbx_description
1 polymer ?
#
loop_
_entity_poly.entity_id
_entity_poly.type
_entity_poly.pdbx_seq_one_letter_code
_entity_poly.pdbx_strand_id
1 'polypeptide(L)'
;MSEFEVKEKTYNLPNEHRQVLNVIRNTSNKYITKTKLLNQLGYEYNSSNERWLRRVINSLVYDYGYPIGCSYKPSERGYYIITTEQEKQQAMRSIKKLADGSMKRYEALKRIEV
;
A
#
# COMPACT_ATOMS: atom_id res chain seq x y z
N MET A 1 17.68 -11.52 -0.74
CA MET A 1 18.14 -10.22 -1.24
C MET A 1 19.21 -9.71 -0.29
N SER A 2 20.36 -9.32 -0.81
CA SER A 2 21.44 -8.76 0.00
C SER A 2 21.09 -7.35 0.47
N GLU A 3 21.71 -6.88 1.56
CA GLU A 3 21.51 -5.51 2.07
C GLU A 3 21.94 -4.45 1.02
N PHE A 4 22.86 -4.81 0.13
CA PHE A 4 23.33 -4.01 -0.99
C PHE A 4 22.26 -3.83 -2.08
N GLU A 5 21.58 -4.90 -2.49
CA GLU A 5 20.49 -4.86 -3.47
C GLU A 5 19.29 -4.02 -2.99
N VAL A 6 19.01 -4.03 -1.69
CA VAL A 6 17.94 -3.20 -1.10
C VAL A 6 18.31 -1.72 -1.11
N LYS A 7 19.57 -1.38 -0.86
CA LYS A 7 20.08 0.00 -0.90
C LYS A 7 20.09 0.55 -2.33
N GLU A 8 20.56 -0.23 -3.30
CA GLU A 8 20.65 0.20 -4.70
C GLU A 8 19.25 0.42 -5.33
N LYS A 9 18.29 -0.48 -5.08
CA LYS A 9 16.89 -0.29 -5.50
C LYS A 9 16.26 0.98 -4.94
N THR A 10 16.64 1.37 -3.72
CA THR A 10 16.05 2.55 -3.04
C THR A 10 16.65 3.87 -3.56
N TYR A 11 17.88 3.84 -4.10
CA TYR A 11 18.53 5.03 -4.66
C TYR A 11 17.86 5.51 -5.96
N ASN A 12 17.43 4.57 -6.81
CA ASN A 12 16.78 4.86 -8.10
C ASN A 12 15.29 5.23 -7.99
N LEU A 13 14.74 5.34 -6.78
CA LEU A 13 13.36 5.78 -6.59
C LEU A 13 13.20 7.29 -6.82
N PRO A 14 12.09 7.73 -7.44
CA PRO A 14 11.65 9.12 -7.36
C PRO A 14 11.55 9.58 -5.90
N ASN A 15 11.77 10.87 -5.65
CA ASN A 15 11.84 11.41 -4.29
C ASN A 15 10.57 11.10 -3.47
N GLU A 16 9.39 11.28 -4.07
CA GLU A 16 8.10 11.00 -3.43
C GLU A 16 7.98 9.54 -2.98
N HIS A 17 8.37 8.59 -3.83
CA HIS A 17 8.37 7.16 -3.52
C HIS A 17 9.31 6.84 -2.37
N ARG A 18 10.51 7.44 -2.37
CA ARG A 18 11.50 7.25 -1.31
C ARG A 18 10.98 7.79 0.04
N GLN A 19 10.36 8.96 0.05
CA GLN A 19 9.77 9.56 1.25
C GLN A 19 8.65 8.69 1.82
N VAL A 20 7.69 8.26 0.99
CA VAL A 20 6.59 7.36 1.40
C VAL A 20 7.14 6.05 1.96
N LEU A 21 8.11 5.43 1.27
CA LEU A 21 8.73 4.18 1.70
C LEU A 21 9.45 4.33 3.04
N ASN A 22 10.19 5.42 3.23
CA ASN A 22 10.90 5.71 4.48
C ASN A 22 9.93 5.86 5.66
N VAL A 23 8.80 6.55 5.46
CA VAL A 23 7.77 6.68 6.48
C VAL A 23 7.18 5.31 6.87
N ILE A 24 6.85 4.46 5.89
CA ILE A 24 6.32 3.11 6.16
C ILE A 24 7.35 2.20 6.83
N ARG A 25 8.64 2.33 6.50
CA ARG A 25 9.71 1.51 7.09
C ARG A 25 10.05 1.92 8.52
N ASN A 26 10.04 3.22 8.79
CA ASN A 26 10.55 3.77 10.05
C ASN A 26 9.46 4.13 11.05
N THR A 27 8.19 3.78 10.79
CA THR A 27 7.13 3.93 11.79
C THR A 27 7.42 3.06 13.02
N SER A 28 7.24 3.62 14.21
CA SER A 28 7.40 2.90 15.48
C SER A 28 6.39 1.77 15.66
N ASN A 29 5.25 1.85 14.99
CA ASN A 29 4.25 0.79 14.93
C ASN A 29 4.39 0.05 13.60
N LYS A 30 4.23 -1.28 13.61
CA LYS A 30 4.25 -2.10 12.39
C LYS A 30 3.30 -1.59 11.30
N TYR A 31 2.15 -1.04 11.70
CA TYR A 31 1.12 -0.52 10.80
C TYR A 31 1.02 1.00 10.89
N ILE A 32 0.92 1.67 9.74
CA ILE A 32 0.71 3.12 9.66
C ILE A 32 -0.52 3.46 8.82
N THR A 33 -1.43 4.26 9.38
CA THR A 33 -2.63 4.70 8.66
C THR A 33 -2.29 5.76 7.61
N LYS A 34 -3.14 5.90 6.59
CA LYS A 34 -3.01 6.96 5.56
C LYS A 34 -2.91 8.35 6.16
N THR A 35 -3.74 8.65 7.15
CA THR A 35 -3.73 9.94 7.85
C THR A 35 -2.38 10.19 8.53
N LYS A 36 -1.86 9.22 9.29
CA LYS A 36 -0.55 9.35 9.93
C LYS A 36 0.58 9.50 8.92
N LEU A 37 0.52 8.72 7.83
CA LEU A 37 1.50 8.76 6.75
C LEU A 37 1.51 10.13 6.07
N LEU A 38 0.36 10.66 5.66
CA LEU A 38 0.24 12.00 5.06
C LEU A 38 0.72 13.09 6.01
N ASN A 39 0.31 13.04 7.28
CA ASN A 39 0.73 14.03 8.27
C ASN A 39 2.26 14.03 8.47
N GLN A 40 2.90 12.86 8.50
CA GLN A 40 4.38 12.76 8.61
C GLN A 40 5.10 13.24 7.36
N LEU A 41 4.43 13.24 6.20
CA LEU A 41 4.94 13.81 4.95
C LEU A 41 4.62 15.30 4.79
N GLY A 42 3.93 15.93 5.75
CA GLY A 42 3.55 17.35 5.69
C GLY A 42 2.33 17.63 4.81
N TYR A 43 1.52 16.62 4.47
CA TYR A 43 0.29 16.78 3.70
C TYR A 43 -0.95 16.73 4.58
N GLU A 44 -1.92 17.60 4.27
CA GLU A 44 -3.26 17.50 4.86
C GLU A 44 -4.00 16.25 4.37
N TYR A 45 -4.88 15.74 5.23
CA TYR A 45 -5.77 14.63 4.86
C TYR A 45 -6.95 15.13 4.01
N ASN A 46 -6.87 14.91 2.70
CA ASN A 46 -7.96 15.14 1.75
C ASN A 46 -7.97 14.07 0.64
N SER A 47 -9.01 14.07 -0.19
CA SER A 47 -9.23 13.03 -1.23
C SER A 47 -8.13 13.02 -2.30
N SER A 48 -7.59 14.18 -2.67
CA SER A 48 -6.51 14.32 -3.65
C SER A 48 -5.21 13.71 -3.12
N ASN A 49 -4.82 14.07 -1.90
CA ASN A 49 -3.62 13.56 -1.24
C ASN A 49 -3.75 12.05 -0.94
N GLU A 50 -4.94 11.58 -0.56
CA GLU A 50 -5.19 10.16 -0.37
C GLU A 50 -5.04 9.38 -1.68
N ARG A 51 -5.55 9.92 -2.80
CA ARG A 51 -5.40 9.32 -4.13
C ARG A 51 -3.94 9.29 -4.57
N TRP A 52 -3.21 10.40 -4.37
CA TRP A 52 -1.77 10.50 -4.64
C TRP A 52 -1.00 9.43 -3.86
N LEU A 53 -1.25 9.33 -2.55
CA LEU A 53 -0.55 8.36 -1.69
C LEU A 53 -0.81 6.92 -2.13
N ARG A 54 -2.08 6.58 -2.45
CA ARG A 54 -2.41 5.24 -2.97
C ARG A 54 -1.65 4.94 -4.25
N ARG A 55 -1.53 5.90 -5.18
CA ARG A 55 -0.77 5.72 -6.43
C ARG A 55 0.72 5.48 -6.17
N VAL A 56 1.34 6.26 -5.28
CA VAL A 56 2.76 6.10 -4.93
C VAL A 56 3.01 4.73 -4.28
N ILE A 57 2.19 4.32 -3.32
CA ILE A 57 2.32 2.99 -2.67
C ILE A 57 2.13 1.86 -3.68
N ASN A 58 1.13 1.99 -4.54
CA ASN A 58 0.86 1.03 -5.60
C ASN A 58 2.08 0.87 -6.52
N SER A 59 2.65 1.98 -6.99
CA SER A 59 3.87 1.98 -7.79
C SER A 59 5.05 1.33 -7.04
N LEU A 60 5.24 1.65 -5.75
CA LEU A 60 6.23 0.96 -4.91
C LEU A 60 6.06 -0.57 -4.91
N VAL A 61 4.82 -1.07 -4.92
CA VAL A 61 4.54 -2.51 -4.90
C VAL A 61 4.79 -3.16 -6.27
N TYR A 62 4.13 -2.71 -7.33
CA TYR A 62 4.16 -3.44 -8.62
C TYR A 62 5.29 -3.01 -9.55
N ASP A 63 5.72 -1.73 -9.54
CA ASP A 63 6.80 -1.27 -10.41
C ASP A 63 8.17 -1.56 -9.79
N TYR A 64 8.29 -1.37 -8.47
CA TYR A 64 9.58 -1.47 -7.77
C TYR A 64 9.72 -2.74 -6.91
N GLY A 65 8.64 -3.51 -6.74
CA GLY A 65 8.67 -4.80 -6.05
C GLY A 65 8.85 -4.69 -4.53
N TYR A 66 8.48 -3.57 -3.90
CA TYR A 66 8.55 -3.45 -2.45
C TYR A 66 7.44 -4.26 -1.77
N PRO A 67 7.76 -4.99 -0.69
CA PRO A 67 6.81 -5.86 -0.01
C PRO A 67 5.90 -5.05 0.93
N ILE A 68 4.99 -4.24 0.38
CA ILE A 68 4.07 -3.41 1.17
C ILE A 68 2.69 -4.07 1.20
N GLY A 69 2.20 -4.35 2.40
CA GLY A 69 0.84 -4.82 2.66
C GLY A 69 -0.08 -3.70 3.11
N CYS A 70 -1.39 -3.97 3.10
CA CYS A 70 -2.42 -3.11 3.68
C CYS A 70 -3.40 -3.97 4.47
N SER A 71 -3.68 -3.58 5.72
CA SER A 71 -4.66 -4.25 6.56
C SER A 71 -5.75 -3.29 7.01
N TYR A 72 -6.97 -3.84 7.10
CA TYR A 72 -8.18 -3.11 7.49
C TYR A 72 -8.69 -3.55 8.88
N LYS A 73 -8.03 -4.50 9.54
CA LYS A 73 -8.42 -4.93 10.89
C LYS A 73 -8.17 -3.77 11.87
N PRO A 74 -9.06 -3.53 12.86
CA PRO A 74 -8.92 -2.40 13.78
C PRO A 74 -7.55 -2.28 14.47
N SER A 75 -6.98 -3.40 14.93
CA SER A 75 -5.67 -3.46 15.60
C SER A 75 -4.46 -3.46 14.66
N GLU A 76 -4.66 -3.68 13.36
CA GLU A 76 -3.61 -3.80 12.34
C GLU A 76 -3.83 -2.76 11.22
N ARG A 77 -4.54 -1.67 11.49
CA ARG A 77 -5.05 -0.79 10.42
C ARG A 77 -3.92 0.01 9.78
N GLY A 78 -3.78 -0.14 8.46
CA GLY A 78 -2.87 0.69 7.66
C GLY A 78 -1.91 -0.11 6.79
N TYR A 79 -0.91 0.60 6.26
CA TYR A 79 0.18 0.04 5.47
C TYR A 79 1.30 -0.48 6.36
N TYR A 80 2.01 -1.50 5.89
CA TYR A 80 3.10 -2.13 6.62
C TYR A 80 4.07 -2.80 5.65
N ILE A 81 5.32 -3.00 6.08
CA ILE A 81 6.27 -3.86 5.38
C ILE A 81 5.96 -5.32 5.73
N ILE A 82 5.70 -6.12 4.71
CA ILE A 82 5.53 -7.57 4.82
C ILE A 82 6.90 -8.18 5.12
N THR A 83 7.00 -8.86 6.25
CA THR A 83 8.23 -9.52 6.71
C THR A 83 8.07 -11.02 6.88
N THR A 84 6.83 -11.53 6.83
CA THR A 84 6.52 -12.96 7.03
C THR A 84 5.63 -13.50 5.90
N GLU A 85 5.68 -14.82 5.68
CA GLU A 85 4.81 -15.46 4.70
C GLU A 85 3.33 -15.38 5.14
N GLN A 86 3.04 -15.44 6.44
CA GLN A 86 1.67 -15.26 6.95
C GLN A 86 1.10 -13.88 6.56
N GLU A 87 1.90 -12.83 6.70
CA GLU A 87 1.53 -11.47 6.31
C GLU A 87 1.29 -11.34 4.81
N LYS A 88 2.15 -11.95 4.00
CA LYS A 88 1.99 -11.99 2.55
C LYS A 88 0.69 -12.69 2.16
N GLN A 89 0.42 -13.87 2.72
CA GLN A 89 -0.82 -14.61 2.48
C GLN A 89 -2.05 -13.85 2.96
N GLN A 90 -1.98 -13.12 4.07
CA GLN A 90 -3.06 -12.24 4.53
C GLN A 90 -3.31 -11.09 3.53
N ALA A 91 -2.26 -10.43 3.06
CA ALA A 91 -2.37 -9.34 2.07
C ALA A 91 -2.99 -9.86 0.76
N MET A 92 -2.49 -10.97 0.23
CA MET A 92 -3.01 -11.61 -0.97
C MET A 92 -4.50 -11.98 -0.86
N ARG A 93 -4.91 -12.61 0.27
CA ARG A 93 -6.32 -12.95 0.51
C ARG A 93 -7.22 -11.72 0.54
N SER A 94 -6.74 -10.62 1.13
CA SER A 94 -7.51 -9.37 1.22
C SER A 94 -7.73 -8.76 -0.17
N ILE A 95 -6.69 -8.73 -1.00
CA ILE A 95 -6.77 -8.24 -2.39
C ILE A 95 -7.69 -9.14 -3.23
N LYS A 96 -7.55 -10.46 -3.13
CA LYS A 96 -8.41 -11.40 -3.86
C LYS A 96 -9.89 -11.19 -3.54
N LYS A 97 -10.26 -11.04 -2.26
CA LYS A 97 -11.65 -10.75 -1.86
C LYS A 97 -12.19 -9.45 -2.47
N LEU A 98 -11.36 -8.40 -2.55
CA LEU A 98 -11.75 -7.14 -3.17
C LEU A 98 -11.93 -7.28 -4.69
N ALA A 99 -11.07 -8.03 -5.36
CA ALA A 99 -11.18 -8.34 -6.78
C ALA A 99 -12.46 -9.15 -7.06
N ASP A 100 -12.73 -10.20 -6.28
CA ASP A 100 -13.93 -11.02 -6.40
C ASP A 100 -15.21 -10.18 -6.22
N GLY A 101 -15.23 -9.28 -5.24
CA GLY A 101 -16.34 -8.35 -5.02
C GLY A 101 -16.54 -7.36 -6.17
N SER A 102 -15.44 -6.83 -6.71
CA SER A 102 -15.46 -5.92 -7.85
C SER A 102 -16.00 -6.62 -9.10
N MET A 103 -15.60 -7.88 -9.33
CA MET A 103 -16.08 -8.68 -10.46
C MET A 103 -17.57 -8.99 -10.34
N LYS A 104 -18.07 -9.34 -9.14
CA LYS A 104 -19.52 -9.52 -8.91
C LYS A 104 -20.32 -8.26 -9.25
N ARG A 105 -19.81 -7.08 -8.87
CA ARG A 105 -20.45 -5.80 -9.21
C ARG A 105 -20.44 -5.54 -10.71
N TYR A 106 -19.33 -5.81 -11.38
CA TYR A 106 -19.21 -5.69 -12.83
C TYR A 106 -20.23 -6.57 -13.56
N GLU A 107 -20.37 -7.84 -13.16
CA GLU A 107 -21.37 -8.74 -13.74
C GLU A 107 -22.82 -8.32 -13.49
N ALA A 108 -23.10 -7.71 -12.34
CA ALA A 108 -24.43 -7.14 -12.07
C ALA A 108 -24.73 -5.96 -13.01
N LEU A 109 -23.75 -5.09 -13.28
CA LEU A 109 -23.91 -3.95 -14.18
C LEU A 109 -24.22 -4.37 -15.62
N LYS A 110 -23.64 -5.49 -16.10
CA LYS A 110 -23.93 -6.02 -17.45
C LYS A 110 -25.39 -6.44 -17.67
N ARG A 111 -26.15 -6.64 -16.59
CA ARG A 111 -27.56 -7.08 -16.64
C ARG A 111 -28.56 -5.93 -16.55
N ILE A 112 -28.09 -4.70 -16.33
CA ILE A 112 -28.94 -3.52 -16.26
C ILE A 112 -29.18 -3.04 -17.69
N GLU A 113 -30.44 -2.95 -18.09
CA GLU A 113 -30.85 -2.24 -19.32
C GLU A 113 -30.94 -0.74 -19.00
N VAL A 114 -30.40 0.10 -19.89
CA VAL A 114 -30.38 1.57 -19.80
C VAL A 114 -30.93 2.16 -21.09
#